data_AF-A0A8T4RSN3-F1
#
_entry.id   AF-A0A8T4RSN3-F1
#
_cell.length_a   1.000
_cell.length_b   1.000
_cell.length_c   1.000
_cell.angle_alpha   90.00
_cell.angle_beta   90.00
_cell.angle_gamma   90.00
#
_symmetry.space_group_name_H-M   'P 1'
#
loop_
_entity.id
_entity.type
_entity.pdbx_description
1 polymer ?
#
loop_
_entity_poly.entity_id
_entity_poly.type
_entity_poly.pdbx_seq_one_letter_code
_entity_poly.pdbx_strand_id
1 'polypeptide(L)' 'MVKLQFDSNKQFKITLPKQILVAKGWNKGDEIKIQLDEQGNLILKKEEKGRKR' A
#
# COMPACT_ATOMS: atom_id res chain seq x y z
N MET A 1 -20.20 -8.60 6.24
CA MET A 1 -20.40 -7.32 5.52
C MET A 1 -19.26 -6.38 5.92
N VAL A 2 -18.29 -6.18 5.04
CA VAL A 2 -17.13 -5.31 5.35
C VAL A 2 -17.58 -3.87 5.15
N LYS A 3 -17.76 -3.13 6.24
CA LYS A 3 -18.15 -1.72 6.21
C LYS A 3 -16.95 -0.91 5.70
N LEU A 4 -17.00 -0.46 4.46
CA LEU A 4 -16.00 0.46 3.91
C LEU A 4 -16.05 1.75 4.74
N GLN A 5 -14.99 2.00 5.51
CA GLN A 5 -14.86 3.22 6.31
C GLN A 5 -14.49 4.36 5.38
N PHE A 6 -15.48 5.19 5.06
CA PHE A 6 -15.23 6.47 4.40
C PHE A 6 -14.71 7.45 5.45
N ASP A 7 -13.50 7.95 5.24
CA ASP A 7 -13.05 9.15 5.95
C ASP A 7 -13.76 10.36 5.34
N SER A 8 -13.89 11.46 6.10
CA SER A 8 -14.64 12.67 5.73
C SER A 8 -14.25 13.29 4.37
N ASN A 9 -13.10 12.88 3.81
CA ASN A 9 -12.54 13.32 2.54
C ASN A 9 -12.84 12.39 1.34
N LYS A 10 -13.82 11.46 1.43
CA LYS A 10 -14.14 10.48 0.37
C LYS A 10 -12.93 9.62 -0.04
N GLN A 11 -11.97 9.46 0.86
CA GLN A 11 -10.74 8.76 0.57
C GLN A 11 -10.95 7.25 0.74
N PHE A 12 -10.67 6.48 -0.31
CA PHE A 12 -10.68 5.02 -0.23
C PHE A 12 -9.41 4.54 0.47
N LYS A 13 -9.58 3.63 1.42
CA LYS A 13 -8.48 3.05 2.19
C LYS A 13 -8.56 1.54 2.13
N ILE A 14 -7.40 0.91 1.99
CA ILE A 14 -7.24 -0.53 2.14
C ILE A 14 -6.36 -0.76 3.35
N THR A 15 -6.84 -1.56 4.29
CA THR A 15 -6.04 -1.97 5.44
C THR A 15 -5.18 -3.16 5.03
N LEU A 16 -3.87 -3.04 5.20
CA LEU A 16 -2.93 -4.14 5.02
C LEU A 16 -2.76 -4.90 6.35
N PRO A 17 -2.96 -6.23 6.38
CA PRO A 17 -2.68 -7.04 7.55
C PRO A 17 -1.23 -6.91 8.02
N LYS A 18 -1.02 -6.93 9.34
CA LYS A 18 0.31 -6.79 9.96
C LYS A 18 1.31 -7.83 9.45
N GLN A 19 0.84 -9.05 9.17
CA GLN A 19 1.68 -10.14 8.64
C GLN A 19 2.30 -9.77 7.28
N ILE A 20 1.55 -9.11 6.39
CA ILE A 20 2.05 -8.66 5.09
C ILE A 20 3.11 -7.58 5.27
N LEU A 21 2.86 -6.61 6.16
CA LEU A 21 3.82 -5.55 6.45
C LEU A 21 5.14 -6.11 6.97
N VAL A 22 5.09 -7.08 7.91
CA VAL A 22 6.27 -7.74 8.46
C VAL A 22 7.02 -8.53 7.38
N ALA A 23 6.31 -9.35 6.59
CA ALA A 23 6.92 -10.14 5.53
C ALA A 23 7.59 -9.29 4.43
N LYS A 24 7.08 -8.09 4.18
CA LYS A 24 7.62 -7.13 3.21
C LYS A 24 8.61 -6.13 3.81
N GLY A 25 8.82 -6.12 5.13
CA GLY A 25 9.67 -5.15 5.81
C GLY A 25 9.17 -3.71 5.69
N TRP A 26 7.85 -3.52 5.61
CA TRP A 26 7.23 -2.20 5.49
C TRP A 26 6.89 -1.62 6.86
N ASN A 27 7.19 -0.34 7.03
CA ASN A 27 7.01 0.42 8.24
C ASN A 27 6.12 1.64 8.00
N LYS A 28 5.60 2.20 9.09
CA LYS A 28 4.82 3.44 9.03
C LYS A 28 5.70 4.56 8.47
N GLY A 29 5.20 5.25 7.45
CA GLY A 29 5.92 6.33 6.76
C GLY A 29 6.72 5.89 5.54
N ASP A 30 6.77 4.58 5.25
CA ASP A 30 7.32 4.12 3.97
C ASP A 30 6.42 4.56 2.81
N GLU A 31 7.05 5.01 1.73
CA GLU A 31 6.37 5.31 0.47
C GLU A 31 6.12 4.01 -0.30
N ILE A 32 4.86 3.80 -0.70
CA ILE A 32 4.44 2.60 -1.45
C ILE A 32 3.91 3.06 -2.80
N LYS A 33 4.52 2.54 -3.86
CA LYS A 33 4.06 2.71 -5.23
C LYS A 33 3.01 1.65 -5.55
N ILE A 34 1.88 2.11 -6.09
CA ILE A 34 0.79 1.26 -6.56
C ILE A 34 0.86 1.20 -8.08
N GLN A 35 0.79 0.00 -8.64
CA GLN A 35 0.74 -0.24 -10.08
C GLN A 35 -0.40 -1.22 -10.39
N LEU A 36 -1.01 -1.07 -11.56
CA LEU A 36 -1.88 -2.10 -12.14
C LEU A 36 -1.05 -2.93 -13.10
N ASP A 37 -1.14 -4.25 -13.00
CA ASP A 37 -0.57 -5.14 -14.02
C ASP A 37 -1.55 -5.32 -15.20
N GLU A 38 -1.08 -6.00 -16.24
CA GLU A 38 -1.85 -6.26 -17.46
C GLU A 38 -3.08 -7.16 -17.23
N GLN A 39 -3.10 -7.88 -16.11
CA GLN A 39 -4.21 -8.74 -15.69
C GLN A 39 -5.22 -7.99 -14.82
N GLY A 40 -4.96 -6.72 -14.49
CA GLY A 40 -5.81 -5.88 -13.64
C GLY A 40 -5.58 -6.07 -12.14
N ASN A 41 -4.52 -6.75 -11.73
CA ASN A 41 -4.16 -6.87 -10.32
C ASN A 41 -3.46 -5.61 -9.82
N LEU A 42 -3.74 -5.24 -8.58
CA LEU A 42 -3.03 -4.16 -7.87
C LEU A 42 -1.73 -4.69 -7.27
N ILE A 43 -0.60 -4.18 -7.76
CA ILE A 43 0.73 -4.49 -7.25
C ILE A 43 1.24 -3.33 -6.39
N LEU A 44 1.54 -3.64 -5.13
CA LEU A 44 2.11 -2.72 -4.14
C LEU A 44 3.62 -2.97 -4.01
N LYS A 45 4.44 -1.96 -4.26
CA LYS A 45 5.91 -2.02 -4.11
C LYS A 45 6.39 -0.89 -3.23
N LYS A 46 7.33 -1.16 -2.33
CA LYS A 46 8.01 -0.11 -1.58
C LYS A 46 8.90 0.68 -2.53
N GLU A 47 8.80 2.00 -2.47
CA GLU A 47 9.73 2.86 -3.18
C GLU A 47 11.05 2.84 -2.41
N GLU A 48 12.06 2.19 -2.99
CA GLU A 48 13.42 2.36 -2.51
C GLU A 48 13.81 3.79 -2.86
N LYS A 49 13.84 4.69 -1.86
CA LYS A 49 14.48 6.00 -2.01
C LYS A 49 15.93 5.72 -2.37
N GLY A 50 16.22 5.71 -3.68
CA GLY A 50 17.55 5.54 -4.20
C GLY A 50 18.45 6.54 -3.49
N ARG A 51 19.45 6.01 -2.79
CA ARG A 51 20.66 6.76 -2.45
C ARG A 51 21.18 7.27 -3.80
N LYS A 52 20.82 8.50 -4.19
CA LYS A 52 21.54 9.25 -5.21
C LYS A 52 22.96 9.39 -4.65
N ARG A 53 23.85 8.51 -5.10
CA ARG A 53 25.29 8.72 -4.98
C ARG A 53 25.69 9.85 -5.91
#